data_AF-A0A538L4Z8-F1
#
_entry.id   AF-A0A538L4Z8-F1
#
_cell.length_a   1.000
_cell.length_b   1.000
_cell.length_c   1.000
_cell.angle_alpha   90.00
_cell.angle_beta   90.00
_cell.angle_gamma   90.00
#
_symmetry.space_group_name_H-M   'P 1'
#
loop_
_entity.id
_entity.type
_entity.pdbx_description
1 polymer ?
#
loop_
_entity_poly.entity_id
_entity_poly.type
_entity_poly.pdbx_seq_one_letter_code
_entity_poly.pdbx_strand_id
1 'polypeptide(L)'
;MPWRICLLGVIAATVAGSARADGIWWATTGFGVNGVAKDVPVDAVAASPDGTIIVAGAGALYRYSADGRPIDFGRNDKSPSFPIGGSGCRPALAVRPDGTILVACGETVAAVRPNGTVESRTTIAGARLGSLAIDELGRTVAAGSALVRLHADGSIDASFARTALPSPTAAVAVDGGRVLVVAGGSILAYDDTGAPDTSFGQGGVASFPGFTANSIGVHAQWIVAGGSHGDEAAVVRFSIGGLIDSAFGTGGLAAWDPSPYIEENVVALGMRAGGAVDVAVDAVAKADVYNSYEHPEAWLVQRVTTTGALGGSADGPDEYIDPTAECFQEFPVALAEQPDGKTLVTGVACPDAVDYTPYYLLERYDRWLAPDVGGPLHAKIVGAPVVRAGSLSVRVALNGPCRLIARIQALDGRDPIGRWLSTTRLDVAHGPAIVRLRLAREERRPQGRYAVVVSAYDASGRFVRAFARLRP
;
A
#
# COMPACT_ATOMS: atom_id res chain seq x y z
N MET A 1 29.80 0.19 -25.93
CA MET A 1 30.16 -1.07 -25.24
C MET A 1 29.68 -0.97 -23.80
N PRO A 2 28.53 -1.57 -23.42
CA PRO A 2 28.05 -1.49 -22.05
C PRO A 2 28.52 -2.70 -21.25
N TRP A 3 29.13 -2.43 -20.10
CA TRP A 3 29.56 -3.43 -19.14
C TRP A 3 28.34 -3.99 -18.41
N ARG A 4 28.15 -5.30 -18.55
CA ARG A 4 27.24 -6.13 -17.76
C ARG A 4 27.90 -6.37 -16.40
N ILE A 5 27.26 -5.97 -15.31
CA ILE A 5 27.53 -6.56 -13.99
C ILE A 5 26.40 -7.54 -13.72
N CYS A 6 26.69 -8.82 -13.99
CA CYS A 6 25.92 -9.95 -13.48
C CYS A 6 26.25 -10.09 -11.99
N LEU A 7 25.32 -9.76 -11.10
CA LEU A 7 25.31 -10.26 -9.73
C LEU A 7 24.43 -11.51 -9.68
N LEU A 8 25.04 -12.63 -10.04
CA LEU A 8 24.63 -13.97 -9.62
C LEU A 8 25.01 -14.13 -8.15
N GLY A 9 24.00 -14.28 -7.30
CA GLY A 9 24.19 -14.46 -5.87
C GLY A 9 22.93 -14.97 -5.18
N VAL A 10 22.28 -15.99 -5.75
CA VAL A 10 21.27 -16.77 -5.03
C VAL A 10 21.99 -17.55 -3.94
N ILE A 11 21.85 -17.09 -2.69
CA ILE A 11 21.87 -17.97 -1.52
C ILE A 11 20.53 -17.77 -0.83
N ALA A 12 19.52 -18.50 -1.33
CA ALA A 12 18.30 -18.76 -0.57
C ALA A 12 18.64 -19.75 0.54
N ALA A 13 19.17 -19.23 1.65
CA ALA A 13 19.08 -19.90 2.94
C ALA A 13 17.86 -19.29 3.65
N THR A 14 16.66 -19.74 3.29
CA THR A 14 15.44 -19.44 4.03
C THR A 14 15.50 -20.15 5.37
N VAL A 15 16.16 -19.53 6.34
CA VAL A 15 15.81 -19.75 7.74
C VAL A 15 14.42 -19.13 7.89
N ALA A 16 13.39 -19.95 8.07
CA ALA A 16 12.03 -19.49 8.31
C ALA A 16 12.07 -18.42 9.41
N GLY A 17 11.87 -17.16 9.04
CA GLY A 17 11.80 -16.06 9.99
C GLY A 17 10.66 -16.36 10.94
N SER A 18 10.97 -16.45 12.24
CA SER A 18 9.92 -16.47 13.25
C SER A 18 9.18 -15.15 13.16
N ALA A 19 7.91 -15.18 12.77
CA ALA A 19 7.02 -14.05 13.02
C ALA A 19 7.10 -13.77 14.53
N ARG A 20 7.54 -12.56 14.92
CA ARG A 20 7.52 -12.18 16.33
C ARG A 20 6.09 -12.31 16.86
N ALA A 21 6.02 -12.76 18.11
CA ALA A 21 4.81 -13.06 18.83
C ALA A 21 4.35 -11.81 19.59
N ASP A 22 3.70 -10.90 18.89
CA ASP A 22 2.91 -9.79 19.47
C ASP A 22 1.56 -10.30 20.01
N GLY A 23 1.38 -11.62 20.12
CA GLY A 23 0.17 -12.27 20.64
C GLY A 23 -1.01 -12.27 19.65
N ILE A 24 -1.00 -11.37 18.68
CA ILE A 24 -1.99 -11.23 17.61
C ILE A 24 -1.55 -12.02 16.38
N TRP A 25 -2.50 -12.62 15.68
CA TRP A 25 -2.24 -13.62 14.65
C TRP A 25 -2.71 -13.15 13.26
N TRP A 26 -1.80 -13.15 12.28
CA TRP A 26 -1.94 -12.43 11.00
C TRP A 26 -1.54 -13.27 9.78
N ALA A 27 -1.98 -14.52 9.74
CA ALA A 27 -1.59 -15.47 8.72
C ALA A 27 -2.41 -15.34 7.42
N THR A 28 -2.01 -14.52 6.46
CA THR A 28 -2.84 -14.29 5.27
C THR A 28 -2.03 -14.52 3.99
N THR A 29 -2.59 -15.26 3.05
CA THR A 29 -1.96 -15.48 1.73
C THR A 29 -2.09 -14.27 0.81
N GLY A 30 -2.79 -13.22 1.27
CA GLY A 30 -3.07 -11.98 0.56
C GLY A 30 -2.60 -10.77 1.35
N PHE A 31 -3.33 -9.67 1.26
CA PHE A 31 -3.11 -8.46 2.04
C PHE A 31 -4.12 -8.34 3.17
N GLY A 32 -3.67 -7.98 4.38
CA GLY A 32 -4.55 -7.78 5.53
C GLY A 32 -5.57 -8.92 5.66
N VAL A 33 -6.81 -8.59 5.98
CA VAL A 33 -7.94 -9.52 5.94
C VAL A 33 -8.72 -9.26 4.65
N ASN A 34 -8.84 -10.28 3.78
CA ASN A 34 -9.55 -10.18 2.49
C ASN A 34 -9.09 -9.03 1.60
N GLY A 35 -7.79 -8.73 1.54
CA GLY A 35 -7.26 -7.64 0.71
C GLY A 35 -7.21 -6.29 1.41
N VAL A 36 -7.69 -6.19 2.66
CA VAL A 36 -7.88 -4.92 3.37
C VAL A 36 -7.21 -4.90 4.73
N ALA A 37 -6.53 -3.80 5.06
CA ALA A 37 -6.14 -3.43 6.41
C ALA A 37 -7.08 -2.34 6.93
N LYS A 38 -7.64 -2.54 8.13
CA LYS A 38 -8.60 -1.64 8.80
C LYS A 38 -7.92 -0.75 9.83
N ASP A 39 -8.65 0.29 10.25
CA ASP A 39 -8.21 1.27 11.25
C ASP A 39 -6.86 1.91 10.87
N VAL A 40 -6.66 2.11 9.56
CA VAL A 40 -5.46 2.65 8.96
C VAL A 40 -5.72 4.13 8.69
N PRO A 41 -4.92 5.09 9.18
CA PRO A 41 -5.09 6.49 8.80
C PRO A 41 -4.92 6.66 7.29
N VAL A 42 -5.63 7.59 6.64
CA VAL A 42 -5.75 7.55 5.17
C VAL A 42 -5.11 8.71 4.43
N ASP A 43 -4.50 9.69 5.11
CA ASP A 43 -4.09 10.94 4.46
C ASP A 43 -3.01 10.76 3.39
N ALA A 44 -2.05 9.87 3.62
CA ALA A 44 -1.02 9.52 2.63
C ALA A 44 -0.47 8.11 2.82
N VAL A 45 -0.09 7.47 1.72
CA VAL A 45 0.54 6.15 1.69
C VAL A 45 1.78 6.16 0.79
N ALA A 46 2.82 5.43 1.20
CA ALA A 46 4.00 5.21 0.40
C ALA A 46 4.55 3.79 0.62
N ALA A 47 4.97 3.15 -0.46
CA ALA A 47 5.71 1.90 -0.38
C ALA A 47 7.22 2.17 -0.24
N SER A 48 7.85 1.52 0.73
CA SER A 48 9.30 1.53 0.91
C SER A 48 9.96 0.54 -0.07
N PRO A 49 11.24 0.75 -0.45
CA PRO A 49 11.98 -0.18 -1.31
C PRO A 49 12.06 -1.62 -0.77
N ASP A 50 11.99 -1.80 0.56
CA ASP A 50 11.96 -3.11 1.21
C ASP A 50 10.57 -3.79 1.17
N GLY A 51 9.59 -3.17 0.52
CA GLY A 51 8.21 -3.61 0.41
C GLY A 51 7.34 -3.24 1.61
N THR A 52 7.89 -2.71 2.70
CA THR A 52 7.08 -2.22 3.82
C THR A 52 6.28 -0.99 3.40
N ILE A 53 5.16 -0.76 4.08
CA ILE A 53 4.21 0.29 3.74
C ILE A 53 4.25 1.32 4.86
N ILE A 54 4.44 2.57 4.50
CA ILE A 54 4.34 3.71 5.42
C ILE A 54 3.05 4.43 5.12
N VAL A 55 2.31 4.72 6.17
CA VAL A 55 1.06 5.46 6.11
C VAL A 55 1.14 6.64 7.05
N ALA A 56 0.62 7.78 6.64
CA ALA A 56 0.56 8.98 7.46
C ALA A 56 -0.88 9.44 7.62
N GLY A 57 -1.23 9.85 8.84
CA GLY A 57 -2.50 10.54 9.10
C GLY A 57 -2.74 10.76 10.59
N ALA A 58 -3.71 11.61 10.90
CA ALA A 58 -4.04 12.02 12.28
C ALA A 58 -2.82 12.49 13.10
N GLY A 59 -1.79 13.06 12.45
CA GLY A 59 -0.57 13.55 13.10
C GLY A 59 0.45 12.46 13.48
N ALA A 60 0.31 11.24 12.97
CA ALA A 60 1.24 10.13 13.20
C ALA A 60 1.61 9.38 11.90
N LEU A 61 2.76 8.68 11.94
CA LEU A 61 3.17 7.71 10.93
C LEU A 61 2.88 6.30 11.44
N TYR A 62 2.48 5.41 10.55
CA TYR A 62 2.18 4.02 10.83
C TYR A 62 2.98 3.17 9.85
N ARG A 63 3.49 2.04 10.33
CA ARG A 63 4.24 1.11 9.49
C ARG A 63 3.51 -0.22 9.41
N TYR A 64 3.42 -0.74 8.19
CA TYR A 64 2.89 -2.05 7.91
C TYR A 64 3.94 -2.88 7.18
N SER A 65 3.95 -4.18 7.40
CA SER A 65 4.71 -5.10 6.56
C SER A 65 4.14 -5.11 5.15
N ALA A 66 4.86 -5.72 4.22
CA ALA A 66 4.44 -5.80 2.82
C ALA A 66 3.06 -6.44 2.64
N ASP A 67 2.61 -7.31 3.55
CA ASP A 67 1.30 -7.97 3.56
C ASP A 67 0.24 -7.24 4.38
N GLY A 68 0.49 -6.00 4.84
CA GLY A 68 -0.54 -5.17 5.48
C GLY A 68 -0.74 -5.39 6.97
N ARG A 69 0.15 -6.14 7.63
CA ARG A 69 0.14 -6.27 9.09
C ARG A 69 0.83 -5.06 9.73
N PRO A 70 0.25 -4.44 10.78
CA PRO A 70 0.91 -3.36 11.49
C PRO A 70 2.19 -3.87 12.17
N ILE A 71 3.28 -3.11 12.04
CA ILE A 71 4.58 -3.42 12.64
C ILE A 71 5.16 -2.16 13.30
N ASP A 72 5.94 -2.35 14.36
CA ASP A 72 6.57 -1.24 15.07
C ASP A 72 7.70 -0.61 14.24
N PHE A 73 8.03 0.65 14.52
CA PHE A 73 9.24 1.29 14.03
C PHE A 73 10.54 0.80 14.70
N GLY A 74 10.50 -0.28 15.49
CA GLY A 74 11.70 -0.97 15.99
C GLY A 74 12.39 -0.32 17.20
N ARG A 75 11.79 0.71 17.80
CA ARG A 75 12.15 1.16 19.16
C ARG A 75 11.45 0.23 20.18
N ASN A 76 11.77 0.32 21.48
CA ASN A 76 10.91 -0.23 22.55
C ASN A 76 9.51 0.44 22.61
N ASP A 77 9.14 1.16 21.56
CA ASP A 77 7.81 1.67 21.34
C ASP A 77 6.96 0.46 20.97
N LYS A 78 6.04 0.12 21.87
CA LYS A 78 5.05 -0.93 21.62
C LYS A 78 3.89 -0.41 20.76
N SER A 79 3.99 0.84 20.30
CA SER A 79 3.02 1.44 19.41
C SER A 79 3.43 1.21 17.95
N PRO A 80 2.49 0.75 17.10
CA PRO A 80 2.71 0.71 15.65
C PRO A 80 2.75 2.12 15.02
N SER A 81 2.46 3.16 15.82
CA SER A 81 2.44 4.56 15.39
C SER A 81 3.61 5.38 15.95
N PHE A 82 4.06 6.35 15.16
CA PHE A 82 5.11 7.30 15.49
C PHE A 82 4.58 8.75 15.37
N PRO A 83 4.50 9.52 16.47
CA PRO A 83 3.91 10.86 16.45
C PRO A 83 4.80 11.88 15.73
N ILE A 84 4.23 12.61 14.76
CA ILE A 84 4.93 13.61 13.96
C ILE A 84 4.48 15.05 14.21
N GLY A 85 3.30 15.30 14.79
CA GLY A 85 2.83 16.66 15.07
C GLY A 85 1.43 16.72 15.70
N GLY A 86 0.85 17.93 15.71
CA GLY A 86 -0.51 18.18 16.23
C GLY A 86 -1.62 17.69 15.29
N SER A 87 -2.83 17.51 15.84
CA SER A 87 -4.01 17.07 15.10
C SER A 87 -4.50 18.12 14.10
N GLY A 88 -5.03 17.68 12.95
CA GLY A 88 -5.70 18.56 11.96
C GLY A 88 -4.88 18.95 10.73
N CYS A 89 -3.71 18.33 10.52
CA CYS A 89 -2.90 18.52 9.33
C CYS A 89 -3.00 17.28 8.43
N ARG A 90 -3.08 17.49 7.10
CA ARG A 90 -2.99 16.43 6.08
C ARG A 90 -1.53 16.22 5.69
N PRO A 91 -0.85 15.17 6.19
CA PRO A 91 0.55 14.94 5.90
C PRO A 91 0.77 14.52 4.45
N ALA A 92 1.83 15.04 3.83
CA ALA A 92 2.43 14.46 2.63
C ALA A 92 3.59 13.56 3.04
N LEU A 93 3.74 12.45 2.33
CA LEU A 93 4.66 11.37 2.68
C LEU A 93 5.44 10.93 1.44
N ALA A 94 6.73 10.69 1.58
CA ALA A 94 7.48 9.88 0.63
C ALA A 94 8.63 9.15 1.31
N VAL A 95 9.08 8.05 0.70
CA VAL A 95 10.17 7.22 1.19
C VAL A 95 11.32 7.26 0.20
N ARG A 96 12.52 7.59 0.70
CA ARG A 96 13.75 7.62 -0.11
C ARG A 96 14.23 6.19 -0.41
N PRO A 97 15.05 6.01 -1.47
CA PRO A 97 15.66 4.71 -1.78
C PRO A 97 16.49 4.10 -0.63
N ASP A 98 17.03 4.94 0.26
CA ASP A 98 17.77 4.51 1.45
C ASP A 98 16.87 4.13 2.65
N GLY A 99 15.54 4.23 2.48
CA GLY A 99 14.53 3.95 3.50
C GLY A 99 14.21 5.13 4.42
N THR A 100 14.85 6.28 4.25
CA THR A 100 14.51 7.50 5.00
C THR A 100 13.09 7.94 4.64
N ILE A 101 12.27 8.18 5.66
CA ILE A 101 10.88 8.59 5.53
C ILE A 101 10.85 10.11 5.68
N LEU A 102 10.33 10.79 4.66
CA LEU A 102 10.10 12.22 4.70
C LEU A 102 8.61 12.46 4.86
N VAL A 103 8.26 13.27 5.85
CA VAL A 103 6.89 13.72 6.05
C VAL A 103 6.85 15.24 6.10
N ALA A 104 5.93 15.82 5.35
CA ALA A 104 5.62 17.24 5.38
C ALA A 104 4.20 17.42 5.92
N CYS A 105 4.03 18.35 6.84
CA CYS A 105 2.75 18.60 7.48
C CYS A 105 2.67 20.06 7.91
N GLY A 106 1.83 20.83 7.22
CA GLY A 106 1.68 22.25 7.46
C GLY A 106 3.01 22.97 7.22
N GLU A 107 3.63 23.53 8.25
CA GLU A 107 4.92 24.21 8.11
C GLU A 107 6.11 23.32 8.47
N THR A 108 5.89 22.06 8.83
CA THR A 108 6.97 21.19 9.30
C THR A 108 7.31 20.14 8.26
N VAL A 109 8.61 19.94 8.04
CA VAL A 109 9.18 18.77 7.39
C VAL A 109 9.95 17.98 8.44
N ALA A 110 9.78 16.66 8.48
CA ALA A 110 10.60 15.79 9.30
C ALA A 110 11.20 14.67 8.44
N ALA A 111 12.49 14.43 8.64
CA ALA A 111 13.17 13.22 8.18
C ALA A 111 13.19 12.21 9.32
N VAL A 112 12.69 11.01 9.06
CA VAL A 112 12.57 9.92 10.01
C VAL A 112 13.30 8.71 9.44
N ARG A 113 14.25 8.16 10.19
CA ARG A 113 14.97 6.95 9.78
C ARG A 113 14.03 5.74 9.74
N PRO A 114 14.37 4.64 9.03
CA PRO A 114 13.56 3.42 9.01
C PRO A 114 13.22 2.84 10.39
N ASN A 115 14.02 3.16 11.41
CA ASN A 115 13.82 2.75 12.81
C ASN A 115 12.99 3.76 13.65
N GLY A 116 12.30 4.71 12.99
CA GLY A 116 11.47 5.72 13.66
C GLY A 116 12.25 6.84 14.35
N THR A 117 13.58 6.84 14.32
CA THR A 117 14.35 7.96 14.91
C THR A 117 14.25 9.19 14.02
N VAL A 118 13.83 10.32 14.60
CA VAL A 118 13.85 11.61 13.91
C VAL A 118 15.30 11.99 13.65
N GLU A 119 15.64 12.16 12.38
CA GLU A 119 16.94 12.68 11.94
C GLU A 119 16.96 14.19 11.97
N SER A 120 15.91 14.82 11.43
CA SER A 120 15.75 16.27 11.46
C SER A 120 14.27 16.67 11.51
N ARG A 121 14.03 17.90 11.97
CA ARG A 121 12.75 18.60 11.89
C ARG A 121 13.02 20.03 11.47
N THR A 122 12.40 20.46 10.39
CA THR A 122 12.57 21.78 9.80
C THR A 122 11.23 22.49 9.74
N THR A 123 11.16 23.71 10.26
CA THR A 123 9.97 24.57 10.14
C THR A 123 10.17 25.60 9.03
N ILE A 124 9.19 25.69 8.14
CA ILE A 124 9.16 26.54 6.96
C ILE A 124 7.94 27.46 7.08
N ALA A 125 8.14 28.61 7.72
CA ALA A 125 7.08 29.57 7.99
C ALA A 125 6.32 29.96 6.71
N GLY A 126 4.99 29.89 6.77
CA GLY A 126 4.09 30.23 5.67
C GLY A 126 4.01 29.19 4.54
N ALA A 127 4.75 28.08 4.58
CA ALA A 127 4.83 27.16 3.44
C ALA A 127 3.58 26.29 3.25
N ARG A 128 2.82 26.00 4.32
CA ARG A 128 1.57 25.20 4.32
C ARG A 128 1.64 23.99 3.37
N LEU A 129 2.68 23.18 3.53
CA LEU A 129 3.01 22.01 2.72
C LEU A 129 1.90 20.97 2.77
N GLY A 130 1.55 20.46 1.60
CA GLY A 130 0.56 19.41 1.39
C GLY A 130 0.96 18.38 0.34
N SER A 131 2.13 18.53 -0.29
CA SER A 131 2.66 17.56 -1.25
C SER A 131 4.18 17.45 -1.15
N LEU A 132 4.72 16.25 -1.40
CA LEU A 132 6.14 15.94 -1.33
C LEU A 132 6.49 14.95 -2.44
N ALA A 133 7.58 15.18 -3.14
CA ALA A 133 8.07 14.28 -4.19
C ALA A 133 9.57 14.03 -4.06
N ILE A 134 9.96 12.84 -4.52
CA ILE A 134 11.33 12.36 -4.56
C ILE A 134 11.56 11.71 -5.92
N ASP A 135 12.67 12.01 -6.57
CA ASP A 135 13.06 11.31 -7.81
C ASP A 135 14.03 10.14 -7.56
N GLU A 136 14.40 9.45 -8.64
CA GLU A 136 15.32 8.31 -8.59
C GLU A 136 16.74 8.67 -8.07
N LEU A 137 17.13 9.95 -8.14
CA LEU A 137 18.40 10.44 -7.61
C LEU A 137 18.28 10.90 -6.14
N GLY A 138 17.08 10.83 -5.56
CA GLY A 138 16.81 11.23 -4.19
C GLY A 138 16.70 12.74 -3.98
N ARG A 139 16.52 13.52 -5.06
CA ARG A 139 16.19 14.95 -4.95
C ARG A 139 14.79 15.08 -4.40
N THR A 140 14.62 15.92 -3.39
CA THR A 140 13.37 16.03 -2.66
C THR A 140 12.83 17.44 -2.77
N VAL A 141 11.55 17.56 -3.11
CA VAL A 141 10.82 18.83 -3.11
C VAL A 141 9.54 18.69 -2.30
N ALA A 142 9.15 19.79 -1.66
CA ALA A 142 7.87 19.89 -0.97
C ALA A 142 7.15 21.17 -1.41
N ALA A 143 5.83 21.07 -1.56
CA ALA A 143 5.00 22.15 -2.07
C ALA A 143 3.71 22.31 -1.26
N GLY A 144 3.24 23.55 -1.21
CA GLY A 144 2.04 23.98 -0.50
C GLY A 144 1.61 25.36 -0.99
N SER A 145 1.74 26.36 -0.13
CA SER A 145 1.74 27.78 -0.52
C SER A 145 3.12 28.27 -1.00
N ALA A 146 4.18 27.52 -0.69
CA ALA A 146 5.52 27.75 -1.21
C ALA A 146 6.12 26.45 -1.74
N LEU A 147 7.05 26.58 -2.68
CA LEU A 147 7.90 25.50 -3.18
C LEU A 147 9.27 25.56 -2.52
N VAL A 148 9.74 24.43 -2.02
CA VAL A 148 11.07 24.26 -1.42
C VAL A 148 11.75 22.99 -1.90
N ARG A 149 13.08 23.03 -2.00
CA ARG A 149 13.92 21.84 -2.13
C ARG A 149 14.51 21.47 -0.77
N LEU A 150 14.63 20.17 -0.54
CA LEU A 150 15.13 19.59 0.70
C LEU A 150 16.39 18.77 0.41
N HIS A 151 17.33 18.81 1.34
CA HIS A 151 18.46 17.89 1.37
C HIS A 151 18.01 16.50 1.82
N ALA A 152 18.91 15.52 1.62
CA ALA A 152 18.72 14.12 2.00
C ALA A 152 18.31 13.92 3.47
N ASP A 153 18.80 14.81 4.34
CA ASP A 153 18.53 14.81 5.78
C ASP A 153 17.25 15.56 6.15
N GLY A 154 16.47 16.09 5.19
CA GLY A 154 15.24 16.86 5.42
C GLY A 154 15.44 18.34 5.77
N SER A 155 16.67 18.84 5.79
CA SER A 155 16.95 20.27 5.92
C SER A 155 16.65 21.02 4.60
N ILE A 156 16.38 22.33 4.67
CA ILE A 156 16.10 23.13 3.47
C ILE A 156 17.38 23.36 2.67
N ASP A 157 17.31 23.13 1.36
CA ASP A 157 18.35 23.55 0.43
C ASP A 157 18.23 25.05 0.13
N ALA A 158 19.14 25.84 0.69
CA ALA A 158 19.17 27.29 0.52
C ALA A 158 19.60 27.76 -0.89
N SER A 159 20.15 26.87 -1.72
CA SER A 159 20.50 27.18 -3.11
C SER A 159 19.29 27.18 -4.04
N PHE A 160 18.16 26.63 -3.59
CA PHE A 160 16.90 26.65 -4.30
C PHE A 160 16.06 27.84 -3.82
N ALA A 161 15.61 28.67 -4.77
CA ALA A 161 14.77 29.81 -4.50
C ALA A 161 13.46 29.34 -3.85
N ARG A 162 13.14 29.94 -2.71
CA ARG A 162 11.83 29.75 -2.08
C ARG A 162 10.81 30.53 -2.90
N THR A 163 9.97 29.80 -3.61
CA THR A 163 9.04 30.42 -4.57
C THR A 163 7.62 30.33 -4.04
N ALA A 164 6.97 31.49 -3.92
CA ALA A 164 5.55 31.55 -3.60
C ALA A 164 4.75 31.02 -4.80
N LEU A 165 3.77 30.17 -4.52
CA LEU A 165 2.94 29.56 -5.55
C LEU A 165 1.67 30.38 -5.79
N PRO A 166 1.18 30.47 -7.04
CA PRO A 166 0.05 31.33 -7.39
C PRO A 166 -1.29 30.85 -6.81
N SER A 167 -1.38 29.57 -6.44
CA SER A 167 -2.52 28.96 -5.77
C SER A 167 -2.04 27.82 -4.86
N PRO A 168 -2.89 27.26 -3.99
CA PRO A 168 -2.58 26.01 -3.31
C PRO A 168 -2.18 24.91 -4.30
N THR A 169 -1.18 24.12 -3.89
CA THR A 169 -0.68 22.98 -4.67
C THR A 169 -1.57 21.76 -4.45
N ALA A 170 -1.96 21.09 -5.53
CA ALA A 170 -2.61 19.78 -5.46
C ALA A 170 -1.57 18.65 -5.42
N ALA A 171 -0.55 18.73 -6.30
CA ALA A 171 0.51 17.73 -6.37
C ALA A 171 1.84 18.34 -6.84
N VAL A 172 2.95 17.68 -6.49
CA VAL A 172 4.30 18.02 -6.97
C VAL A 172 4.98 16.79 -7.53
N ALA A 173 5.81 16.96 -8.55
CA ALA A 173 6.74 15.96 -9.06
C ALA A 173 8.10 16.61 -9.33
N VAL A 174 9.15 15.81 -9.36
CA VAL A 174 10.51 16.24 -9.70
C VAL A 174 11.10 15.24 -10.69
N ASP A 175 11.70 15.77 -11.76
CA ASP A 175 12.41 14.98 -12.77
C ASP A 175 13.64 15.74 -13.27
N GLY A 176 14.81 15.10 -13.25
CA GLY A 176 16.00 15.66 -13.90
C GLY A 176 16.54 16.99 -13.30
N GLY A 177 15.83 17.63 -12.37
CA GLY A 177 16.10 18.96 -11.82
C GLY A 177 14.97 19.96 -12.11
N ARG A 178 14.07 19.63 -13.03
CA ARG A 178 12.81 20.34 -13.22
C ARG A 178 11.82 19.90 -12.15
N VAL A 179 11.13 20.87 -11.55
CA VAL A 179 10.06 20.65 -10.59
C VAL A 179 8.74 21.00 -11.25
N LEU A 180 7.79 20.08 -11.18
CA LEU A 180 6.45 20.23 -11.75
C LEU A 180 5.45 20.37 -10.60
N VAL A 181 4.62 21.41 -10.66
CA VAL A 181 3.64 21.73 -9.63
C VAL A 181 2.26 21.81 -10.25
N VAL A 182 1.31 21.04 -9.72
CA VAL A 182 -0.10 21.17 -10.07
C VAL A 182 -0.73 22.27 -9.22
N ALA A 183 -1.14 23.35 -9.85
CA ALA A 183 -1.70 24.55 -9.22
C ALA A 183 -2.81 25.13 -10.11
N GLY A 184 -4.01 25.34 -9.54
CA GLY A 184 -5.15 25.89 -10.26
C GLY A 184 -5.59 25.02 -11.45
N GLY A 185 -5.42 23.70 -11.36
CA GLY A 185 -5.75 22.75 -12.42
C GLY A 185 -4.74 22.64 -13.57
N SER A 186 -3.67 23.43 -13.55
CA SER A 186 -2.59 23.41 -14.57
C SER A 186 -1.26 22.91 -13.98
N ILE A 187 -0.33 22.55 -14.84
CA ILE A 187 1.04 22.18 -14.45
C ILE A 187 1.98 23.36 -14.71
N LEU A 188 2.62 23.82 -13.65
CA LEU A 188 3.67 24.83 -13.68
C LEU A 188 5.03 24.16 -13.57
N ALA A 189 6.02 24.64 -14.31
CA ALA A 189 7.40 24.16 -14.19
C ALA A 189 8.30 25.19 -13.52
N TYR A 190 9.21 24.69 -12.70
CA TYR A 190 10.31 25.42 -12.09
C TYR A 190 11.62 24.72 -12.43
N ASP A 191 12.67 25.49 -12.65
CA ASP A 191 14.00 24.96 -12.92
C ASP A 191 14.70 24.47 -11.64
N ASP A 192 15.92 23.96 -11.79
CA ASP A 192 16.71 23.42 -10.69
C ASP A 192 17.24 24.50 -9.72
N THR A 193 16.93 25.77 -10.00
CA THR A 193 17.17 26.90 -9.09
C THR A 193 15.90 27.36 -8.38
N GLY A 194 14.73 26.82 -8.74
CA GLY A 194 13.43 27.20 -8.21
C GLY A 194 12.78 28.40 -8.89
N ALA A 195 13.37 28.91 -9.97
CA ALA A 195 12.78 29.96 -10.79
C ALA A 195 11.75 29.36 -11.78
N PRO A 196 10.70 30.10 -12.18
CA PRO A 196 9.75 29.63 -13.19
C PRO A 196 10.46 29.28 -14.51
N ASP A 197 10.22 28.06 -15.01
CA ASP A 197 10.78 27.59 -16.28
C ASP A 197 9.85 27.97 -17.43
N THR A 198 10.09 29.14 -18.04
CA THR A 198 9.26 29.66 -19.14
C THR A 198 9.37 28.88 -20.45
N SER A 199 10.32 27.93 -20.55
CA SER A 199 10.46 27.05 -21.71
C SER A 199 9.47 25.88 -21.71
N PHE A 200 8.79 25.66 -20.58
CA PHE A 200 7.82 24.58 -20.43
C PHE A 200 6.44 24.97 -20.94
N GLY A 201 5.81 24.09 -21.73
CA GLY A 201 4.49 24.29 -22.28
C GLY A 201 4.35 25.64 -22.99
N GLN A 202 3.30 26.39 -22.66
CA GLN A 202 3.10 27.76 -23.12
C GLN A 202 3.41 28.73 -21.98
N GLY A 203 4.60 29.34 -22.01
CA GLY A 203 5.02 30.36 -21.04
C GLY A 203 5.24 29.84 -19.62
N GLY A 204 5.65 28.57 -19.47
CA GLY A 204 5.86 27.90 -18.19
C GLY A 204 4.68 27.07 -17.70
N VAL A 205 3.63 26.95 -18.51
CA VAL A 205 2.36 26.30 -18.14
C VAL A 205 2.00 25.22 -19.16
N ALA A 206 1.74 24.01 -18.67
CA ALA A 206 1.05 22.97 -19.44
C ALA A 206 -0.40 22.83 -18.95
N SER A 207 -1.34 22.85 -19.88
CA SER A 207 -2.76 22.71 -19.62
C SER A 207 -3.45 22.00 -20.78
N PHE A 208 -4.65 21.49 -20.52
CA PHE A 208 -5.52 20.88 -21.52
C PHE A 208 -6.91 21.52 -21.41
N PRO A 209 -7.55 21.94 -22.51
CA PRO A 209 -8.85 22.60 -22.46
C PRO A 209 -9.92 21.75 -21.75
N GLY A 210 -10.61 22.33 -20.76
CA GLY A 210 -11.68 21.64 -20.01
C GLY A 210 -11.19 20.63 -18.97
N PHE A 211 -9.86 20.45 -18.81
CA PHE A 211 -9.28 19.52 -17.86
C PHE A 211 -8.73 20.25 -16.62
N THR A 212 -9.01 19.70 -15.44
CA THR A 212 -8.47 20.18 -14.16
C THR A 212 -7.57 19.10 -13.57
N ALA A 213 -6.25 19.31 -13.59
CA ALA A 213 -5.30 18.38 -12.99
C ALA A 213 -5.37 18.41 -11.45
N ASN A 214 -5.32 17.23 -10.83
CA ASN A 214 -5.27 17.05 -9.38
C ASN A 214 -4.05 16.23 -8.93
N SER A 215 -3.61 15.28 -9.76
CA SER A 215 -2.44 14.44 -9.51
C SER A 215 -1.47 14.46 -10.69
N ILE A 216 -0.19 14.17 -10.44
CA ILE A 216 0.85 14.18 -11.47
C ILE A 216 1.88 13.08 -11.23
N GLY A 217 2.41 12.54 -12.32
CA GLY A 217 3.54 11.63 -12.31
C GLY A 217 4.42 11.83 -13.53
N VAL A 218 5.67 11.39 -13.42
CA VAL A 218 6.65 11.46 -14.50
C VAL A 218 7.19 10.07 -14.77
N HIS A 219 7.29 9.70 -16.05
CA HIS A 219 7.91 8.46 -16.48
C HIS A 219 8.63 8.67 -17.81
N ALA A 220 9.94 8.42 -17.81
CA ALA A 220 10.80 8.64 -18.96
C ALA A 220 10.66 10.06 -19.54
N GLN A 221 10.16 10.19 -20.77
CA GLN A 221 10.00 11.47 -21.47
C GLN A 221 8.58 12.06 -21.35
N TRP A 222 7.75 11.50 -20.46
CA TRP A 222 6.33 11.82 -20.36
C TRP A 222 5.95 12.29 -18.97
N ILE A 223 5.04 13.26 -18.94
CA ILE A 223 4.33 13.72 -17.76
C ILE A 223 2.88 13.25 -17.92
N VAL A 224 2.34 12.64 -16.87
CA VAL A 224 0.95 12.18 -16.84
C VAL A 224 0.23 12.92 -15.72
N ALA A 225 -0.93 13.48 -16.03
CA ALA A 225 -1.78 14.19 -15.08
C ALA A 225 -3.12 13.47 -14.97
N GLY A 226 -3.57 13.22 -13.75
CA GLY A 226 -4.91 12.73 -13.45
C GLY A 226 -5.77 13.85 -12.86
N GLY A 227 -7.03 13.92 -13.27
CA GLY A 227 -8.03 14.82 -12.68
C GLY A 227 -9.40 14.61 -13.30
N SER A 228 -10.12 15.70 -13.56
CA SER A 228 -11.45 15.68 -14.21
C SER A 228 -11.45 16.44 -15.53
N HIS A 229 -12.30 15.99 -16.47
CA HIS A 229 -12.61 16.68 -17.71
C HIS A 229 -14.14 16.88 -17.83
N GLY A 230 -14.61 18.06 -17.44
CA GLY A 230 -16.03 18.22 -17.11
C GLY A 230 -16.39 17.32 -15.94
N ASP A 231 -17.38 16.46 -16.14
CA ASP A 231 -17.86 15.51 -15.14
C ASP A 231 -17.13 14.15 -15.20
N GLU A 232 -16.25 13.94 -16.20
CA GLU A 232 -15.57 12.66 -16.44
C GLU A 232 -14.24 12.55 -15.69
N ALA A 233 -13.93 11.36 -15.18
CA ALA A 233 -12.57 11.02 -14.75
C ALA A 233 -11.63 11.01 -15.96
N ALA A 234 -10.45 11.64 -15.82
CA ALA A 234 -9.57 11.86 -16.94
C ALA A 234 -8.08 11.76 -16.61
N VAL A 235 -7.32 11.28 -17.60
CA VAL A 235 -5.86 11.30 -17.63
C VAL A 235 -5.39 12.00 -18.90
N VAL A 236 -4.52 12.99 -18.75
CA VAL A 236 -3.86 13.68 -19.86
C VAL A 236 -2.36 13.38 -19.85
N ARG A 237 -1.77 13.16 -21.03
CA ARG A 237 -0.32 13.02 -21.18
C ARG A 237 0.29 14.21 -21.90
N PHE A 238 1.41 14.68 -21.34
CA PHE A 238 2.26 15.71 -21.92
C PHE A 238 3.66 15.13 -22.16
N SER A 239 4.35 15.65 -23.16
CA SER A 239 5.81 15.54 -23.27
C SER A 239 6.50 16.16 -22.05
N ILE A 240 7.75 15.78 -21.80
CA ILE A 240 8.54 16.38 -20.71
C ILE A 240 8.75 17.89 -20.88
N GLY A 241 8.58 18.42 -22.10
CA GLY A 241 8.56 19.85 -22.39
C GLY A 241 7.22 20.54 -22.16
N GLY A 242 6.19 19.84 -21.69
CA GLY A 242 4.88 20.41 -21.35
C GLY A 242 3.90 20.57 -22.52
N LEU A 243 4.25 20.07 -23.70
CA LEU A 243 3.31 20.01 -24.84
C LEU A 243 2.46 18.74 -24.77
N ILE A 244 1.18 18.83 -25.13
CA ILE A 244 0.24 17.70 -25.17
C ILE A 244 0.76 16.59 -26.08
N ASP A 245 0.78 15.36 -25.60
CA ASP A 245 1.07 14.19 -26.41
C ASP A 245 -0.19 13.72 -27.13
N SER A 246 -0.42 14.25 -28.34
CA SER A 246 -1.61 13.92 -29.14
C SER A 246 -1.77 12.42 -29.49
N ALA A 247 -0.73 11.60 -29.32
CA ALA A 247 -0.78 10.16 -29.57
C ALA A 247 -1.33 9.34 -28.38
N PHE A 248 -1.53 9.97 -27.21
CA PHE A 248 -2.15 9.33 -26.05
C PHE A 248 -3.66 9.48 -26.09
N GLY A 249 -4.39 8.36 -25.99
CA GLY A 249 -5.84 8.35 -26.03
C GLY A 249 -6.38 9.07 -27.26
N THR A 250 -7.33 9.98 -27.07
CA THR A 250 -7.85 10.86 -28.11
C THR A 250 -7.29 12.27 -27.92
N GLY A 251 -6.32 12.66 -28.76
CA GLY A 251 -5.76 14.02 -28.74
C GLY A 251 -4.96 14.37 -27.48
N GLY A 252 -4.47 13.37 -26.74
CA GLY A 252 -3.76 13.53 -25.48
C GLY A 252 -4.57 13.22 -24.23
N LEU A 253 -5.87 12.91 -24.39
CA LEU A 253 -6.82 12.67 -23.30
C LEU A 253 -7.31 11.20 -23.31
N ALA A 254 -7.30 10.58 -22.15
CA ALA A 254 -8.07 9.39 -21.83
C ALA A 254 -9.11 9.78 -20.78
N ALA A 255 -10.36 9.96 -21.20
CA ALA A 255 -11.48 10.28 -20.31
C ALA A 255 -12.50 9.15 -20.35
N TRP A 256 -13.17 8.92 -19.22
CA TRP A 256 -14.21 7.90 -19.10
C TRP A 256 -15.21 8.28 -18.00
N ASP A 257 -16.47 7.92 -18.25
CA ASP A 257 -17.58 7.96 -17.30
C ASP A 257 -17.96 6.50 -17.01
N PRO A 258 -17.64 5.96 -15.82
CA PRO A 258 -18.08 4.64 -15.40
C PRO A 258 -19.55 4.69 -14.96
N SER A 259 -20.52 4.98 -15.83
CA SER A 259 -21.97 5.03 -15.55
C SER A 259 -22.43 4.11 -14.40
N PRO A 260 -23.16 4.60 -13.37
CA PRO A 260 -24.19 5.66 -13.43
C PRO A 260 -23.90 6.95 -12.64
N TYR A 261 -22.67 7.47 -12.65
CA TYR A 261 -22.27 8.64 -11.84
C TYR A 261 -22.61 10.00 -12.51
N ILE A 262 -22.49 11.09 -11.75
CA ILE A 262 -22.68 12.49 -12.20
C ILE A 262 -21.41 13.33 -12.17
N GLU A 263 -20.40 12.90 -11.42
CA GLU A 263 -19.12 13.58 -11.29
C GLU A 263 -18.09 12.52 -10.92
N GLU A 264 -16.98 12.48 -11.66
CA GLU A 264 -15.84 11.65 -11.31
C GLU A 264 -14.54 12.43 -11.36
N ASN A 265 -13.68 12.18 -10.38
CA ASN A 265 -12.41 12.87 -10.26
C ASN A 265 -11.29 11.89 -9.88
N VAL A 266 -10.18 11.94 -10.63
CA VAL A 266 -8.97 11.23 -10.22
C VAL A 266 -8.35 11.94 -9.00
N VAL A 267 -8.44 11.29 -7.84
CA VAL A 267 -7.89 11.83 -6.58
C VAL A 267 -6.39 11.59 -6.47
N ALA A 268 -5.91 10.46 -6.98
CA ALA A 268 -4.51 10.06 -6.91
C ALA A 268 -4.11 9.19 -8.09
N LEU A 269 -2.85 9.27 -8.47
CA LEU A 269 -2.25 8.53 -9.57
C LEU A 269 -0.94 7.88 -9.11
N GLY A 270 -0.78 6.60 -9.43
CA GLY A 270 0.47 5.86 -9.28
C GLY A 270 1.07 5.52 -10.64
N MET A 271 2.29 5.99 -10.88
CA MET A 271 3.06 5.61 -12.07
C MET A 271 3.58 4.19 -11.91
N ARG A 272 3.25 3.31 -12.86
CA ARG A 272 3.78 1.95 -12.89
C ARG A 272 5.16 1.91 -13.53
N ALA A 273 6.00 0.96 -13.14
CA ALA A 273 7.34 0.78 -13.73
C ALA A 273 7.36 0.69 -15.28
N GLY A 274 6.27 0.18 -15.89
CA GLY A 274 6.09 0.08 -17.34
C GLY A 274 5.53 1.33 -18.04
N GLY A 275 5.23 2.40 -17.31
CA GLY A 275 4.67 3.66 -17.83
C GLY A 275 3.15 3.68 -17.98
N ALA A 276 2.46 2.58 -17.68
CA ALA A 276 1.02 2.60 -17.41
C ALA A 276 0.77 3.29 -16.06
N VAL A 277 -0.45 3.75 -15.83
CA VAL A 277 -0.82 4.42 -14.57
C VAL A 277 -2.04 3.74 -13.98
N ASP A 278 -2.03 3.56 -12.66
CA ASP A 278 -3.24 3.22 -11.91
C ASP A 278 -3.73 4.51 -11.25
N VAL A 279 -5.02 4.80 -11.40
CA VAL A 279 -5.66 5.96 -10.79
C VAL A 279 -6.69 5.52 -9.77
N ALA A 280 -6.76 6.22 -8.66
CA ALA A 280 -7.89 6.16 -7.75
C ALA A 280 -8.85 7.28 -8.12
N VAL A 281 -10.14 6.93 -8.22
CA VAL A 281 -11.21 7.81 -8.66
C VAL A 281 -12.27 7.85 -7.57
N ASP A 282 -12.66 9.05 -7.23
CA ASP A 282 -13.84 9.34 -6.45
C ASP A 282 -14.98 9.62 -7.43
N ALA A 283 -16.07 8.86 -7.34
CA ALA A 283 -17.20 8.91 -8.25
C ALA A 283 -18.49 9.17 -7.48
N VAL A 284 -19.23 10.20 -7.86
CA VAL A 284 -20.43 10.67 -7.17
C VAL A 284 -21.66 10.18 -7.91
N ALA A 285 -22.51 9.37 -7.28
CA ALA A 285 -23.64 8.73 -7.94
C ALA A 285 -24.81 9.68 -8.18
N LYS A 286 -25.58 9.40 -9.24
CA LYS A 286 -26.92 10.00 -9.39
C LYS A 286 -27.74 9.68 -8.16
N ALA A 287 -28.36 10.69 -7.54
CA ALA A 287 -29.28 10.46 -6.45
C ALA A 287 -30.42 9.56 -6.94
N ASP A 288 -30.58 8.39 -6.32
CA ASP A 288 -31.73 7.54 -6.57
C ASP A 288 -33.00 8.29 -6.12
N VAL A 289 -34.10 8.04 -6.83
CA VAL A 289 -35.40 8.76 -6.79
C VAL A 289 -36.04 8.91 -5.38
N TYR A 290 -35.43 8.36 -4.33
CA TYR A 290 -35.86 8.43 -2.93
C TYR A 290 -35.02 9.39 -2.06
N ASN A 291 -35.04 10.67 -2.40
CA ASN A 291 -35.05 11.80 -1.44
C ASN A 291 -33.94 11.88 -0.36
N SER A 292 -32.71 11.44 -0.62
CA SER A 292 -31.55 11.88 0.17
C SER A 292 -30.87 13.07 -0.51
N TYR A 293 -30.57 14.11 0.26
CA TYR A 293 -29.70 15.24 -0.15
C TYR A 293 -28.22 14.81 -0.28
N GLU A 294 -27.94 13.51 -0.23
CA GLU A 294 -26.61 12.91 -0.16
C GLU A 294 -26.43 12.01 -1.38
N HIS A 295 -25.42 12.34 -2.18
CA HIS A 295 -24.99 11.54 -3.31
C HIS A 295 -24.00 10.48 -2.83
N PRO A 296 -24.24 9.19 -3.07
CA PRO A 296 -23.26 8.15 -2.76
C PRO A 296 -21.92 8.45 -3.42
N GLU A 297 -20.84 8.41 -2.65
CA GLU A 297 -19.47 8.44 -3.18
C GLU A 297 -19.01 6.99 -3.35
N ALA A 298 -18.36 6.72 -4.48
CA ALA A 298 -17.85 5.42 -4.83
C ALA A 298 -16.35 5.48 -5.13
N TRP A 299 -15.63 4.53 -4.55
CA TRP A 299 -14.24 4.30 -4.84
C TRP A 299 -14.12 3.44 -6.07
N LEU A 300 -13.37 3.94 -7.05
CA LEU A 300 -12.96 3.16 -8.22
C LEU A 300 -11.45 3.22 -8.42
N VAL A 301 -10.87 2.14 -8.94
CA VAL A 301 -9.49 2.10 -9.41
C VAL A 301 -9.50 1.77 -10.88
N GLN A 302 -8.85 2.59 -11.70
CA GLN A 302 -8.76 2.38 -13.14
C GLN A 302 -7.30 2.36 -13.59
N ARG A 303 -6.92 1.37 -14.39
CA ARG A 303 -5.66 1.39 -15.12
C ARG A 303 -5.81 2.14 -16.43
N VAL A 304 -4.91 3.08 -16.70
CA VAL A 304 -4.72 3.67 -18.03
C VAL A 304 -3.39 3.17 -18.61
N THR A 305 -3.45 2.59 -19.79
CA THR A 305 -2.28 2.03 -20.48
C THR A 305 -1.32 3.11 -20.97
N THR A 306 -0.14 2.71 -21.42
CA THR A 306 0.85 3.61 -22.04
C THR A 306 0.38 4.24 -23.36
N THR A 307 -0.78 3.89 -23.89
CA THR A 307 -1.34 4.51 -25.10
C THR A 307 -2.61 5.30 -24.79
N GLY A 308 -3.03 5.40 -23.53
CA GLY A 308 -4.26 6.08 -23.13
C GLY A 308 -5.52 5.23 -23.32
N ALA A 309 -5.38 3.95 -23.66
CA ALA A 309 -6.50 3.01 -23.60
C ALA A 309 -6.78 2.60 -22.16
N LEU A 310 -8.04 2.35 -21.81
CA LEU A 310 -8.43 1.82 -20.52
C LEU A 310 -8.00 0.35 -20.39
N GLY A 311 -7.40 0.02 -19.26
CA GLY A 311 -7.02 -1.34 -18.86
C GLY A 311 -8.03 -1.93 -17.87
N GLY A 312 -7.54 -2.78 -16.96
CA GLY A 312 -8.37 -3.32 -15.87
C GLY A 312 -8.86 -2.22 -14.93
N SER A 313 -9.93 -2.53 -14.21
CA SER A 313 -10.53 -1.68 -13.19
C SER A 313 -10.93 -2.52 -11.97
N ALA A 314 -11.17 -1.85 -10.85
CA ALA A 314 -11.65 -2.42 -9.61
C ALA A 314 -12.57 -1.44 -8.90
N ASP A 315 -13.48 -1.97 -8.09
CA ASP A 315 -14.25 -1.19 -7.14
C ASP A 315 -13.50 -1.14 -5.79
N GLY A 316 -13.94 -0.26 -4.90
CA GLY A 316 -13.58 -0.28 -3.49
C GLY A 316 -14.10 -1.53 -2.76
N PRO A 317 -13.86 -1.61 -1.44
CA PRO A 317 -14.14 -2.81 -0.67
C PRO A 317 -15.63 -2.95 -0.31
N ASP A 318 -16.32 -3.89 -0.97
CA ASP A 318 -17.77 -4.15 -0.82
C ASP A 318 -18.23 -4.59 0.59
N GLU A 319 -17.33 -5.15 1.42
CA GLU A 319 -17.66 -5.68 2.76
C GLU A 319 -18.07 -4.58 3.77
N TYR A 320 -17.86 -3.30 3.45
CA TYR A 320 -18.04 -2.19 4.40
C TYR A 320 -19.25 -1.31 4.14
N ILE A 321 -20.08 -1.62 3.14
CA ILE A 321 -21.35 -0.92 2.87
C ILE A 321 -22.51 -1.78 3.38
N ASP A 322 -23.35 -1.23 4.26
CA ASP A 322 -24.72 -1.75 4.47
C ASP A 322 -25.69 -1.01 3.53
N PRO A 323 -26.19 -1.65 2.45
CA PRO A 323 -27.06 -1.01 1.48
C PRO A 323 -28.46 -0.66 2.03
N THR A 324 -28.77 -1.03 3.28
CA THR A 324 -30.04 -0.75 3.95
C THR A 324 -29.98 0.43 4.93
N ALA A 325 -28.80 1.02 5.12
CA ALA A 325 -28.53 2.10 6.09
C ALA A 325 -28.20 3.45 5.41
N GLU A 326 -28.19 4.53 6.18
CA GLU A 326 -28.00 5.91 5.69
C GLU A 326 -26.57 6.27 5.26
N CYS A 327 -25.57 5.37 5.33
CA CYS A 327 -24.19 5.70 4.92
C CYS A 327 -23.73 4.95 3.66
N PHE A 328 -23.73 5.65 2.53
CA PHE A 328 -23.34 5.16 1.19
C PHE A 328 -22.03 5.79 0.69
N GLN A 329 -21.06 6.04 1.57
CA GLN A 329 -19.82 6.73 1.18
C GLN A 329 -18.62 5.79 1.22
N GLU A 330 -18.03 5.57 0.06
CA GLU A 330 -16.69 5.03 -0.10
C GLU A 330 -15.89 5.92 -1.04
N PHE A 331 -14.77 6.47 -0.58
CA PHE A 331 -13.93 7.28 -1.46
C PHE A 331 -12.44 7.04 -1.20
N PRO A 332 -11.62 7.04 -2.26
CA PRO A 332 -10.18 6.91 -2.13
C PRO A 332 -9.56 8.24 -1.72
N VAL A 333 -8.38 8.18 -1.09
CA VAL A 333 -7.63 9.35 -0.62
C VAL A 333 -6.23 9.39 -1.21
N ALA A 334 -5.51 8.27 -1.23
CA ALA A 334 -4.17 8.21 -1.78
C ALA A 334 -3.88 6.84 -2.41
N LEU A 335 -2.91 6.80 -3.33
CA LEU A 335 -2.51 5.59 -4.05
C LEU A 335 -0.98 5.49 -4.12
N ALA A 336 -0.45 4.28 -3.93
CA ALA A 336 0.96 3.96 -4.12
C ALA A 336 1.16 2.62 -4.84
N GLU A 337 2.22 2.48 -5.65
CA GLU A 337 2.65 1.19 -6.19
C GLU A 337 3.69 0.55 -5.26
N GLN A 338 3.53 -0.74 -4.96
CA GLN A 338 4.57 -1.53 -4.29
C GLN A 338 5.66 -1.97 -5.27
N PRO A 339 6.90 -2.25 -4.81
CA PRO A 339 7.98 -2.74 -5.66
C PRO A 339 7.67 -4.04 -6.44
N ASP A 340 6.70 -4.84 -5.99
CA ASP A 340 6.24 -6.05 -6.67
C ASP A 340 5.17 -5.79 -7.76
N GLY A 341 4.80 -4.52 -7.98
CA GLY A 341 3.83 -4.08 -8.97
C GLY A 341 2.37 -4.16 -8.51
N LYS A 342 2.12 -4.38 -7.22
CA LYS A 342 0.78 -4.28 -6.62
C LYS A 342 0.41 -2.84 -6.32
N THR A 343 -0.88 -2.56 -6.26
CA THR A 343 -1.41 -1.21 -6.07
C THR A 343 -2.06 -1.12 -4.69
N LEU A 344 -1.64 -0.13 -3.91
CA LEU A 344 -2.18 0.20 -2.59
C LEU A 344 -3.03 1.44 -2.72
N VAL A 345 -4.22 1.42 -2.13
CA VAL A 345 -5.10 2.58 -2.09
C VAL A 345 -5.61 2.74 -0.65
N THR A 346 -5.45 3.94 -0.10
CA THR A 346 -6.11 4.32 1.16
C THR A 346 -7.42 5.01 0.86
N GLY A 347 -8.40 4.85 1.74
CA GLY A 347 -9.66 5.58 1.62
C GLY A 347 -10.57 5.39 2.82
N VAL A 348 -11.76 5.93 2.69
CA VAL A 348 -12.79 5.92 3.72
C VAL A 348 -13.93 5.02 3.25
N ALA A 349 -14.49 4.23 4.16
CA ALA A 349 -15.76 3.54 3.97
C ALA A 349 -16.61 3.64 5.24
N CYS A 350 -17.92 3.59 5.13
CA CYS A 350 -18.83 3.93 6.21
C CYS A 350 -19.60 2.72 6.76
N PRO A 351 -19.46 2.35 8.06
CA PRO A 351 -20.33 1.35 8.68
C PRO A 351 -21.73 1.84 9.07
N ASP A 352 -22.64 0.87 9.09
CA ASP A 352 -23.99 0.78 9.68
C ASP A 352 -24.44 1.82 10.75
N ALA A 353 -25.76 2.05 10.75
CA ALA A 353 -26.64 3.12 11.22
C ALA A 353 -26.66 3.48 12.73
N VAL A 354 -25.61 3.20 13.50
CA VAL A 354 -25.63 3.52 14.94
C VAL A 354 -24.77 4.74 15.28
N ASP A 355 -23.59 4.88 14.67
CA ASP A 355 -22.60 5.88 15.13
C ASP A 355 -21.96 6.74 14.01
N TYR A 356 -22.33 6.55 12.72
CA TYR A 356 -21.76 7.24 11.54
C TYR A 356 -20.22 7.34 11.54
N THR A 357 -19.53 6.37 12.15
CA THR A 357 -18.09 6.47 12.37
C THR A 357 -17.36 5.88 11.17
N PRO A 358 -16.69 6.68 10.32
CA PRO A 358 -16.02 6.18 9.13
C PRO A 358 -14.92 5.18 9.49
N TYR A 359 -14.85 4.07 8.74
CA TYR A 359 -13.68 3.22 8.67
C TYR A 359 -12.66 3.83 7.73
N TYR A 360 -11.43 3.84 8.21
CA TYR A 360 -10.28 4.21 7.42
C TYR A 360 -9.54 2.94 7.05
N LEU A 361 -9.31 2.75 5.76
CA LEU A 361 -8.86 1.48 5.23
C LEU A 361 -7.75 1.65 4.21
N LEU A 362 -6.95 0.59 4.10
CA LEU A 362 -5.92 0.42 3.10
C LEU A 362 -6.22 -0.89 2.37
N GLU A 363 -6.62 -0.79 1.11
CA GLU A 363 -6.84 -1.94 0.25
C GLU A 363 -5.63 -2.14 -0.67
N ARG A 364 -5.33 -3.41 -0.94
CA ARG A 364 -4.33 -3.78 -1.94
C ARG A 364 -4.98 -4.54 -3.09
N TYR A 365 -4.63 -4.12 -4.29
CA TYR A 365 -4.93 -4.84 -5.52
C TYR A 365 -3.68 -5.49 -6.09
N ASP A 366 -3.86 -6.64 -6.73
CA ASP A 366 -2.81 -7.32 -7.46
C ASP A 366 -2.39 -6.55 -8.73
N ARG A 367 -1.42 -7.10 -9.46
CA ARG A 367 -0.91 -6.47 -10.69
C ARG A 367 -1.94 -6.33 -11.80
N TRP A 368 -3.12 -6.93 -11.68
CA TRP A 368 -4.23 -6.88 -12.64
C TRP A 368 -5.43 -6.07 -12.13
N LEU A 369 -5.27 -5.41 -10.97
CA LEU A 369 -6.33 -4.73 -10.25
C LEU A 369 -7.43 -5.65 -9.71
N ALA A 370 -7.12 -6.92 -9.40
CA ALA A 370 -8.01 -7.73 -8.58
C ALA A 370 -7.72 -7.51 -7.09
N PRO A 371 -8.71 -7.44 -6.18
CA PRO A 371 -8.46 -7.38 -4.75
C PRO A 371 -7.52 -8.50 -4.28
N ASP A 372 -6.49 -8.18 -3.51
CA ASP A 372 -5.46 -9.13 -3.06
C ASP A 372 -5.93 -9.92 -1.84
N VAL A 373 -7.04 -10.65 -2.01
CA VAL A 373 -7.64 -11.54 -1.02
C VAL A 373 -6.78 -12.79 -0.72
N GLY A 374 -5.73 -13.02 -1.52
CA GLY A 374 -4.88 -14.19 -1.44
C GLY A 374 -5.49 -15.46 -2.02
N GLY A 375 -4.69 -16.52 -2.10
CA GLY A 375 -5.13 -17.85 -2.53
C GLY A 375 -5.50 -18.76 -1.36
N PRO A 376 -6.17 -19.91 -1.59
CA PRO A 376 -6.44 -20.89 -0.55
C PRO A 376 -5.15 -21.33 0.16
N LEU A 377 -5.18 -21.39 1.50
CA LEU A 377 -4.07 -21.94 2.27
C LEU A 377 -3.93 -23.45 1.98
N HIS A 378 -2.71 -23.89 1.67
CA HIS A 378 -2.36 -25.28 1.43
C HIS A 378 -1.27 -25.72 2.41
N ALA A 379 -1.48 -26.87 3.06
CA ALA A 379 -0.52 -27.48 3.95
C ALA A 379 -0.36 -28.97 3.64
N LYS A 380 0.89 -29.44 3.58
CA LYS A 380 1.20 -30.85 3.33
C LYS A 380 2.36 -31.32 4.20
N ILE A 381 2.21 -32.46 4.86
CA ILE A 381 3.33 -33.14 5.51
C ILE A 381 4.21 -33.76 4.41
N VAL A 382 5.49 -33.41 4.40
CA VAL A 382 6.46 -33.87 3.40
C VAL A 382 7.46 -34.82 4.04
N GLY A 383 7.55 -36.04 3.51
CA GLY A 383 8.39 -37.10 4.07
C GLY A 383 7.79 -37.77 5.31
N ALA A 384 8.52 -38.74 5.86
CA ALA A 384 8.08 -39.47 7.04
C ALA A 384 8.36 -38.65 8.32
N PRO A 385 7.44 -38.64 9.30
CA PRO A 385 7.72 -38.09 10.63
C PRO A 385 8.90 -38.83 11.28
N VAL A 386 9.78 -38.09 11.95
CA VAL A 386 11.00 -38.63 12.56
C VAL A 386 10.90 -38.57 14.08
N VAL A 387 10.96 -39.73 14.73
CA VAL A 387 10.99 -39.84 16.20
C VAL A 387 12.44 -39.98 16.67
N ARG A 388 12.90 -39.10 17.57
CA ARG A 388 14.23 -39.17 18.21
C ARG A 388 14.19 -38.65 19.63
N ALA A 389 14.76 -39.41 20.57
CA ALA A 389 15.01 -38.99 21.95
C ALA A 389 13.78 -38.37 22.67
N GLY A 390 12.58 -38.92 22.44
CA GLY A 390 11.36 -38.38 23.05
C GLY A 390 10.82 -37.10 22.41
N SER A 391 11.23 -36.82 21.17
CA SER A 391 10.65 -35.78 20.31
C SER A 391 10.25 -36.36 18.97
N LEU A 392 9.26 -35.74 18.34
CA LEU A 392 8.76 -36.04 17.02
C LEU A 392 8.93 -34.81 16.14
N SER A 393 9.60 -34.96 15.00
CA SER A 393 9.79 -33.89 14.02
C SER A 393 8.98 -34.17 12.76
N VAL A 394 8.26 -33.16 12.28
CA VAL A 394 7.48 -33.21 11.05
C VAL A 394 7.88 -32.06 10.13
N ARG A 395 8.11 -32.35 8.86
CA ARG A 395 8.31 -31.35 7.81
C ARG A 395 6.98 -31.03 7.15
N VAL A 396 6.65 -29.74 7.07
CA VAL A 396 5.39 -29.26 6.51
C VAL A 396 5.71 -28.27 5.39
N ALA A 397 5.22 -28.54 4.18
CA ALA A 397 5.20 -27.58 3.08
C ALA A 397 3.92 -26.73 3.17
N LEU A 398 4.08 -25.42 2.96
CA LEU A 398 3.05 -24.39 3.08
C LEU A 398 3.22 -23.38 1.96
N ASN A 399 2.11 -22.89 1.41
CA ASN A 399 2.11 -21.87 0.35
C ASN A 399 1.96 -20.44 0.86
N GLY A 400 1.85 -20.22 2.18
CA GLY A 400 1.75 -18.89 2.74
C GLY A 400 1.76 -18.88 4.27
N PRO A 401 1.62 -17.69 4.87
CA PRO A 401 1.75 -17.53 6.30
C PRO A 401 0.55 -18.17 7.01
N CYS A 402 0.83 -18.88 8.09
CA CYS A 402 -0.15 -19.66 8.84
C CYS A 402 0.26 -19.82 10.31
N ARG A 403 -0.72 -20.07 11.19
CA ARG A 403 -0.45 -20.73 12.48
C ARG A 403 -0.59 -22.21 12.31
N LEU A 404 0.53 -22.90 12.47
CA LEU A 404 0.58 -24.34 12.56
C LEU A 404 0.27 -24.78 13.98
N ILE A 405 -0.69 -25.68 14.10
CA ILE A 405 -0.96 -26.45 15.31
C ILE A 405 -0.73 -27.92 14.96
N ALA A 406 0.36 -28.48 15.45
CA ALA A 406 0.63 -29.91 15.33
C ALA A 406 0.20 -30.62 16.62
N ARG A 407 -0.52 -31.72 16.48
CA ARG A 407 -0.98 -32.56 17.59
C ARG A 407 -0.81 -34.03 17.28
N ILE A 408 -0.66 -34.82 18.34
CA ILE A 408 -0.73 -36.28 18.24
C ILE A 408 -2.16 -36.72 18.57
N GLN A 409 -2.69 -37.61 17.72
CA GLN A 409 -3.99 -38.24 17.90
C GLN A 409 -3.80 -39.76 18.00
N ALA A 410 -4.36 -40.36 19.05
CA ALA A 410 -4.45 -41.82 19.17
C ALA A 410 -5.54 -42.37 18.22
N LEU A 411 -5.26 -43.48 17.55
CA LEU A 411 -6.13 -44.09 16.53
C LEU A 411 -6.93 -45.29 17.07
N ASP A 412 -6.88 -45.53 18.38
CA ASP A 412 -7.42 -46.74 19.01
C ASP A 412 -8.94 -46.62 19.26
N GLY A 413 -9.71 -46.71 18.18
CA GLY A 413 -10.97 -47.48 18.04
C GLY A 413 -12.24 -47.16 18.83
N ARG A 414 -12.30 -46.26 19.82
CA ARG A 414 -13.56 -46.01 20.58
C ARG A 414 -13.98 -44.55 20.77
N ASP A 415 -13.20 -43.60 20.26
CA ASP A 415 -13.54 -42.18 20.35
C ASP A 415 -13.17 -41.49 19.01
N PRO A 416 -14.15 -41.04 18.20
CA PRO A 416 -13.90 -40.46 16.89
C PRO A 416 -13.16 -39.11 16.96
N ILE A 417 -13.07 -38.50 18.14
CA ILE A 417 -12.37 -37.23 18.35
C ILE A 417 -10.90 -37.49 18.76
N GLY A 418 -10.61 -38.62 19.40
CA GLY A 418 -9.29 -38.98 19.91
C GLY A 418 -8.81 -38.03 21.02
N ARG A 419 -8.11 -38.55 22.03
CA ARG A 419 -7.48 -37.70 23.04
C ARG A 419 -6.34 -36.91 22.38
N TRP A 420 -6.46 -35.58 22.34
CA TRP A 420 -5.38 -34.71 21.91
C TRP A 420 -4.24 -34.76 22.92
N LEU A 421 -3.06 -35.10 22.41
CA LEU A 421 -1.85 -35.28 23.20
C LEU A 421 -0.92 -34.07 22.99
N SER A 422 0.39 -34.27 23.09
CA SER A 422 1.38 -33.21 22.90
C SER A 422 1.06 -32.28 21.72
N THR A 423 1.07 -30.98 22.01
CA THR A 423 0.71 -29.92 21.07
C THR A 423 1.88 -28.96 20.92
N THR A 424 2.19 -28.60 19.67
CA THR A 424 3.11 -27.51 19.35
C THR A 424 2.38 -26.49 18.50
N ARG A 425 2.56 -25.21 18.83
CA ARG A 425 2.06 -24.08 18.05
C ARG A 425 3.24 -23.32 17.47
N LEU A 426 3.17 -22.96 16.21
CA LEU A 426 4.22 -22.21 15.51
C LEU A 426 3.58 -21.28 14.48
N ASP A 427 3.98 -20.02 14.51
CA ASP A 427 3.64 -19.07 13.45
C ASP A 427 4.73 -19.15 12.36
N VAL A 428 4.31 -19.39 11.12
CA VAL A 428 5.20 -19.67 9.99
C VAL A 428 4.83 -18.73 8.85
N ALA A 429 5.83 -18.12 8.21
CA ALA A 429 5.62 -17.24 7.05
C ALA A 429 5.35 -18.01 5.75
N HIS A 430 6.04 -19.12 5.51
CA HIS A 430 5.85 -20.04 4.38
C HIS A 430 6.68 -21.31 4.61
N GLY A 431 6.50 -22.34 3.77
CA GLY A 431 7.21 -23.61 3.87
C GLY A 431 8.54 -23.64 3.11
N PRO A 432 9.43 -24.62 3.39
CA PRO A 432 9.23 -25.74 4.32
C PRO A 432 9.47 -25.35 5.79
N ALA A 433 8.57 -25.77 6.68
CA ALA A 433 8.69 -25.61 8.12
C ALA A 433 8.94 -26.94 8.83
N ILE A 434 9.73 -26.92 9.90
CA ILE A 434 9.96 -28.09 10.77
C ILE A 434 9.25 -27.88 12.09
N VAL A 435 8.21 -28.68 12.34
CA VAL A 435 7.49 -28.68 13.62
C VAL A 435 8.03 -29.77 14.51
N ARG A 436 8.41 -29.43 15.74
CA ARG A 436 8.88 -30.39 16.75
C ARG A 436 7.86 -30.52 17.87
N LEU A 437 7.41 -31.73 18.15
CA LEU A 437 6.55 -32.08 19.27
C LEU A 437 7.35 -32.83 20.33
N ARG A 438 7.18 -32.47 21.59
CA ARG A 438 7.76 -33.20 22.72
C ARG A 438 6.85 -34.37 23.07
N LEU A 439 7.34 -35.61 23.00
CA LEU A 439 6.54 -36.79 23.29
C LEU A 439 6.45 -37.04 24.80
N ALA A 440 5.22 -37.19 25.32
CA ALA A 440 4.96 -37.68 26.67
C ALA A 440 5.44 -39.14 26.83
N ARG A 441 5.56 -39.63 28.07
CA ARG A 441 6.03 -41.01 28.33
C ARG A 441 5.10 -42.07 27.71
N GLU A 442 3.81 -41.82 27.69
CA GLU A 442 2.78 -42.75 27.16
C GLU A 442 2.83 -42.86 25.64
N GLU A 443 3.18 -41.77 24.94
CA GLU A 443 3.32 -41.68 23.48
C GLU A 443 4.58 -42.35 22.94
N ARG A 444 5.50 -42.76 23.82
CA ARG A 444 6.72 -43.50 23.45
C ARG A 444 6.50 -45.02 23.44
N ARG A 445 5.27 -45.48 23.71
CA ARG A 445 4.96 -46.91 23.79
C ARG A 445 4.88 -47.51 22.37
N PRO A 446 5.56 -48.64 22.10
CA PRO A 446 5.63 -49.24 20.77
C PRO A 446 4.32 -49.86 20.26
N GLN A 447 3.26 -49.94 21.09
CA GLN A 447 2.00 -50.60 20.73
C GLN A 447 0.86 -49.63 20.34
N GLY A 448 1.02 -48.32 20.55
CA GLY A 448 -0.03 -47.35 20.24
C GLY A 448 -0.04 -46.98 18.75
N ARG A 449 -1.22 -46.96 18.12
CA ARG A 449 -1.38 -46.41 16.77
C ARG A 449 -1.63 -44.93 16.87
N TYR A 450 -0.68 -44.11 16.38
CA TYR A 450 -0.79 -42.67 16.44
C TYR A 450 -0.76 -42.03 15.05
N ALA A 451 -1.44 -40.91 14.89
CA ALA A 451 -1.27 -40.01 13.77
C ALA A 451 -0.80 -38.65 14.28
N VAL A 452 0.00 -37.98 13.45
CA VAL A 452 0.28 -36.56 13.62
C VAL A 452 -0.71 -35.81 12.74
N VAL A 453 -1.45 -34.90 13.35
CA VAL A 453 -2.35 -33.98 12.66
C VAL A 453 -1.72 -32.60 12.73
N VAL A 454 -1.53 -31.99 11.57
CA VAL A 454 -1.10 -30.60 11.43
C VAL A 454 -2.28 -29.83 10.89
N SER A 455 -2.79 -28.89 11.68
CA SER A 455 -3.75 -27.89 11.25
C SER A 455 -3.02 -26.59 10.95
N ALA A 456 -3.15 -26.06 9.75
CA ALA A 456 -2.68 -24.74 9.39
C ALA A 456 -3.89 -23.83 9.27
N TYR A 457 -3.91 -22.74 10.05
CA TYR A 457 -4.98 -21.76 10.02
C TYR A 457 -4.52 -20.51 9.25
N ASP A 458 -5.43 -19.79 8.59
CA ASP A 458 -5.25 -18.44 8.04
C ASP A 458 -6.03 -17.39 8.83
N ALA A 459 -5.71 -16.10 8.69
CA ALA A 459 -6.20 -14.99 9.52
C ALA A 459 -7.74 -14.92 9.64
N SER A 460 -8.47 -15.44 8.64
CA SER A 460 -9.94 -15.52 8.66
C SER A 460 -10.50 -16.64 9.56
N GLY A 461 -9.62 -17.46 10.16
CA GLY A 461 -9.96 -18.64 10.95
C GLY A 461 -10.20 -19.90 10.12
N ARG A 462 -10.13 -19.82 8.78
CA ARG A 462 -10.17 -21.00 7.90
C ARG A 462 -8.92 -21.84 8.11
N PHE A 463 -9.04 -23.15 7.92
CA PHE A 463 -7.91 -24.05 8.15
C PHE A 463 -7.88 -25.21 7.17
N VAL A 464 -6.67 -25.71 6.94
CA VAL A 464 -6.41 -26.97 6.25
C VAL A 464 -5.71 -27.95 7.18
N ARG A 465 -5.99 -29.24 7.00
CA ARG A 465 -5.36 -30.32 7.79
C ARG A 465 -4.52 -31.21 6.90
N ALA A 466 -3.35 -31.56 7.40
CA ALA A 466 -2.53 -32.65 6.90
C ALA A 466 -2.35 -33.69 8.00
N PHE A 467 -2.34 -34.97 7.63
CA PHE A 467 -2.14 -36.06 8.57
C PHE A 467 -1.05 -37.01 8.08
N ALA A 468 -0.28 -37.56 9.02
CA ALA A 468 0.69 -38.61 8.75
C ALA A 468 0.63 -39.65 9.86
N ARG A 469 0.52 -40.93 9.48
CA ARG A 469 0.58 -42.04 10.44
C ARG A 469 2.00 -42.16 10.97
N LEU A 470 2.14 -42.29 12.28
CA LEU A 470 3.39 -42.73 12.89
C LEU A 470 3.51 -44.23 12.66
N ARG A 471 4.57 -44.65 11.99
CA ARG A 471 4.93 -46.06 11.93
C ARG A 471 5.59 -46.42 13.26
N PRO A 472 5.25 -47.57 13.87
CA PRO A 472 5.85 -48.02 15.11
C PRO A 472 7.37 -48.21 15.00
#